data_AF-A0A7R9TCQ4-F1
#
_entry.id   AF-A0A7R9TCQ4-F1
#
_cell.length_a   1.000
_cell.length_b   1.000
_cell.length_c   1.000
_cell.angle_alpha   90.00
_cell.angle_beta   90.00
_cell.angle_gamma   90.00
#
_symmetry.space_group_name_H-M   'P 1'
#
loop_
_entity.id
_entity.type
_entity.pdbx_description
1 polymer ?
#
loop_
_entity_poly.entity_id
_entity_poly.type
_entity_poly.pdbx_seq_one_letter_code
_entity_poly.pdbx_strand_id
1 'polypeptide(L)'
;EIYTYTGSILIAVNPFQRIPHLYDHHMMDQYRGTQLGELSPHVFAVAEAAFRAMSKEKASQSILVSGESGAGKTETAKQIMQYLAHMGGRCADADGGETGGDGDVEFDHARPVEQQVLESNPLLEAFGNAKTVRN
;
A
#
# COMPACT_ATOMS: atom_id res chain seq x y z
N GLU A 1 2.02 7.50 17.72
CA GLU A 1 2.84 6.65 16.84
C GLU A 1 2.41 5.20 17.02
N ILE A 2 2.19 4.45 15.94
CA ILE A 2 1.77 3.03 15.99
C ILE A 2 2.77 2.07 15.35
N TYR A 3 3.82 2.62 14.74
CA TYR A 3 4.83 1.90 13.99
C TYR A 3 6.20 2.12 14.63
N THR A 4 7.04 1.09 14.62
CA THR A 4 8.41 1.18 15.14
C THR A 4 9.33 0.25 14.35
N TYR A 5 10.52 0.71 14.00
CA TYR A 5 11.51 -0.11 13.33
C TYR A 5 12.28 -1.00 14.31
N THR A 6 12.55 -2.23 13.89
CA THR A 6 13.55 -3.12 14.51
C THR A 6 14.40 -3.73 13.40
N GLY A 7 15.47 -3.03 13.02
CA GLY A 7 16.25 -3.37 11.83
C GLY A 7 15.41 -3.22 10.56
N SER A 8 15.33 -4.29 9.75
CA SER A 8 14.47 -4.34 8.55
C SER A 8 13.01 -4.71 8.84
N ILE A 9 12.67 -5.04 10.09
CA ILE A 9 11.33 -5.45 10.50
C ILE A 9 10.57 -4.22 11.01
N LEU A 10 9.28 -4.13 10.68
CA LEU A 10 8.37 -3.11 11.20
C LEU A 10 7.44 -3.73 12.25
N ILE A 11 7.47 -3.19 13.46
CA ILE A 11 6.49 -3.50 14.51
C ILE A 11 5.31 -2.54 14.34
N ALA A 12 4.10 -3.08 14.23
CA ALA A 12 2.86 -2.33 14.14
C ALA A 12 1.95 -2.68 15.33
N VAL A 13 1.45 -1.66 16.02
CA VAL A 13 0.47 -1.80 17.11
C VAL A 13 -0.89 -1.34 16.59
N ASN A 14 -1.87 -2.24 16.52
CA ASN A 14 -3.21 -1.88 16.06
C ASN A 14 -3.87 -0.87 17.00
N PRO A 15 -4.20 0.36 16.54
CA PRO A 15 -4.85 1.36 17.38
C PRO A 15 -6.34 1.10 17.62
N PHE A 16 -6.97 0.14 16.92
CA PHE A 16 -8.42 -0.11 16.93
C PHE A 16 -9.29 1.11 16.57
N GLN A 17 -8.68 2.14 16.00
CA GLN A 17 -9.33 3.36 15.55
C GLN A 17 -8.65 3.88 14.29
N ARG A 18 -9.39 4.63 13.47
CA ARG A 18 -8.79 5.32 12.33
C ARG A 18 -8.00 6.52 12.83
N ILE A 19 -6.73 6.60 12.43
CA ILE A 19 -5.87 7.75 12.72
C ILE A 19 -5.93 8.66 11.48
N PRO A 20 -6.45 9.90 11.60
CA PRO A 20 -6.47 10.84 10.49
C PRO A 20 -5.05 11.09 9.95
N HIS A 21 -4.93 11.27 8.64
CA HIS A 21 -3.70 11.66 7.95
C HIS A 21 -2.54 10.65 7.95
N LEU A 22 -2.71 9.49 8.57
CA LEU A 22 -1.67 8.47 8.62
C LEU A 22 -1.46 7.79 7.27
N TYR A 23 -2.52 7.65 6.47
CA TYR A 23 -2.51 6.90 5.22
C TYR A 23 -2.90 7.74 3.99
N ASP A 24 -2.78 9.05 4.08
CA ASP A 24 -3.13 9.95 2.98
C ASP A 24 -2.16 9.80 1.81
N HIS A 25 -2.60 10.16 0.60
CA HIS A 25 -1.75 10.16 -0.60
C HIS A 25 -0.49 11.01 -0.42
N HIS A 26 -0.57 12.12 0.33
CA HIS A 26 0.59 12.94 0.64
C HIS A 26 1.65 12.15 1.42
N MET A 27 1.23 11.30 2.36
CA MET A 27 2.14 10.43 3.10
C MET A 27 2.78 9.40 2.16
N MET A 28 2.01 8.79 1.25
CA MET A 28 2.56 7.87 0.24
C MET A 28 3.63 8.56 -0.62
N ASP A 29 3.38 9.79 -1.06
CA ASP A 29 4.33 10.57 -1.86
C ASP A 29 5.62 10.93 -1.10
N GLN A 30 5.55 11.14 0.22
CA GLN A 30 6.74 11.38 1.04
C GLN A 30 7.66 10.15 1.14
N TYR A 31 7.10 8.95 1.27
CA TYR A 31 7.89 7.72 1.39
C TYR A 31 8.49 7.24 0.08
N ARG A 32 8.05 7.78 -1.06
CA ARG A 32 8.55 7.42 -2.39
C ARG A 32 10.05 7.70 -2.52
N GLY A 33 10.80 6.73 -3.04
CA GLY A 33 12.24 6.85 -3.31
C GLY A 33 13.13 6.95 -2.07
N THR A 34 12.54 6.97 -0.88
CA THR A 34 13.25 7.17 0.39
C THR A 34 13.82 5.83 0.89
N GLN A 35 14.99 5.86 1.54
CA GLN A 35 15.56 4.64 2.12
C GLN A 35 14.90 4.30 3.45
N LEU A 36 14.85 2.99 3.76
CA LEU A 36 14.33 2.52 5.04
C LEU A 36 15.16 3.13 6.19
N GLY A 37 14.49 3.86 7.08
CA GLY A 37 15.12 4.53 8.23
C GLY A 37 15.47 6.01 8.05
N GLU A 38 15.33 6.58 6.84
CA GLU A 38 15.48 8.04 6.64
C GLU A 38 14.25 8.81 7.15
N LEU A 39 13.05 8.22 7.00
CA LEU A 39 11.79 8.75 7.52
C LEU A 39 11.34 7.97 8.77
N SER A 40 10.32 8.52 9.44
CA SER A 40 9.69 7.87 10.58
C SER A 40 9.17 6.46 10.23
N PRO A 41 9.04 5.55 11.22
CA PRO A 41 8.52 4.22 10.97
C PRO A 41 7.12 4.24 10.36
N HIS A 42 6.99 3.60 9.20
CA HIS A 42 5.70 3.51 8.50
C HIS A 42 5.62 2.27 7.61
N VAL A 43 4.40 1.77 7.39
CA VAL A 43 4.15 0.62 6.50
C VAL A 43 4.57 0.90 5.05
N PHE A 44 4.42 2.15 4.60
CA PHE A 44 4.83 2.58 3.26
C PHE A 44 6.33 2.48 3.04
N ALA A 45 7.16 2.68 4.06
CA ALA A 45 8.60 2.51 3.94
C ALA A 45 8.99 1.05 3.66
N VAL A 46 8.26 0.08 4.22
CA VAL A 46 8.47 -1.35 3.94
C VAL A 46 8.03 -1.69 2.52
N ALA A 47 6.90 -1.15 2.09
CA ALA A 47 6.40 -1.33 0.73
C ALA A 47 7.37 -0.73 -0.31
N GLU A 48 7.89 0.47 -0.06
CA GLU A 48 8.90 1.12 -0.92
C GLU A 48 10.20 0.32 -0.97
N ALA A 49 10.70 -0.13 0.18
CA ALA A 49 11.91 -0.93 0.24
C ALA A 49 11.77 -2.22 -0.58
N ALA A 50 10.63 -2.91 -0.47
CA ALA A 50 10.33 -4.11 -1.25
C ALA A 50 10.20 -3.81 -2.75
N PHE A 51 9.49 -2.74 -3.12
CA PHE A 51 9.35 -2.32 -4.52
C PHE A 51 10.69 -1.98 -5.15
N ARG A 52 11.52 -1.19 -4.45
CA ARG A 52 12.86 -0.81 -4.90
C ARG A 52 13.80 -2.01 -4.99
N ALA A 53 13.76 -2.93 -4.03
CA ALA A 53 14.55 -4.17 -4.07
C ALA A 53 14.16 -5.02 -5.27
N MET A 54 12.85 -5.17 -5.54
CA MET A 54 12.34 -5.87 -6.72
C MET A 54 12.86 -5.25 -8.03
N SER A 55 12.80 -3.92 -8.18
CA SER A 55 13.30 -3.23 -9.38
C SER A 55 14.82 -3.29 -9.53
N LYS A 56 15.57 -3.20 -8.42
CA LYS A 56 17.04 -3.18 -8.42
C LYS A 56 17.63 -4.57 -8.66
N GLU A 57 17.13 -5.58 -7.95
CA GLU A 57 17.67 -6.94 -7.97
C GLU A 57 17.05 -7.79 -9.09
N LYS A 58 15.95 -7.32 -9.68
CA LYS A 58 15.14 -8.05 -10.68
C LYS A 58 14.71 -9.44 -10.17
N ALA A 59 14.46 -9.52 -8.86
CA ALA A 59 14.07 -10.73 -8.15
C ALA A 59 12.77 -10.50 -7.37
N SER A 60 11.95 -11.55 -7.27
CA SER A 60 10.68 -11.49 -6.55
C SER A 60 10.90 -11.23 -5.06
N GLN A 61 10.15 -10.26 -4.51
CA GLN A 61 10.16 -9.93 -3.09
C GLN A 61 8.88 -10.41 -2.42
N SER A 62 8.93 -10.65 -1.11
CA SER A 62 7.76 -11.01 -0.33
C SER A 62 7.67 -10.17 0.94
N ILE A 63 6.45 -9.77 1.31
CA ILE A 63 6.17 -9.09 2.57
C ILE A 63 5.30 -10.01 3.41
N LEU A 64 5.81 -10.42 4.57
CA LEU A 64 5.09 -11.25 5.52
C LEU A 64 4.52 -10.39 6.65
N VAL A 65 3.20 -10.38 6.79
CA VAL A 65 2.50 -9.72 7.91
C VAL A 65 2.04 -10.77 8.91
N SER A 66 2.66 -10.80 10.09
CA SER A 66 2.36 -11.74 11.16
C SER A 66 1.74 -11.06 12.37
N GLY A 67 1.00 -11.82 13.19
CA GLY A 67 0.34 -11.32 14.39
C GLY A 67 -0.87 -12.15 14.79
N GLU A 68 -1.32 -11.98 16.04
CA GLU A 68 -2.50 -12.65 16.58
C GLU A 68 -3.80 -12.24 15.85
N SER A 69 -4.91 -12.95 16.13
CA SER A 69 -6.22 -12.54 15.62
C SER A 69 -6.57 -11.14 16.13
N GLY A 70 -7.06 -10.25 15.25
CA GLY A 70 -7.35 -8.86 15.59
C GLY A 70 -6.14 -7.91 15.59
N ALA A 71 -4.92 -8.40 15.32
CA ALA A 71 -3.71 -7.56 15.30
C ALA A 71 -3.61 -6.57 14.12
N GLY A 72 -4.58 -6.55 13.19
CA GLY A 72 -4.58 -5.64 12.04
C GLY A 72 -3.81 -6.13 10.81
N LYS A 73 -3.61 -7.44 10.66
CA LYS A 73 -2.89 -8.05 9.51
C LYS A 73 -3.51 -7.67 8.16
N THR A 74 -4.82 -7.86 8.02
CA THR A 74 -5.57 -7.58 6.79
C THR A 74 -5.53 -6.09 6.43
N GLU A 75 -5.75 -5.22 7.43
CA GLU A 75 -5.67 -3.76 7.23
C GLU A 75 -4.27 -3.33 6.81
N THR A 76 -3.22 -3.87 7.44
CA THR A 76 -1.84 -3.59 7.04
C THR A 76 -1.56 -4.03 5.61
N ALA A 77 -2.05 -5.21 5.20
CA ALA A 77 -1.91 -5.71 3.83
C ALA A 77 -2.63 -4.80 2.82
N LYS A 78 -3.82 -4.28 3.14
CA LYS A 78 -4.52 -3.29 2.30
C LYS A 78 -3.68 -2.04 2.09
N GLN A 79 -3.08 -1.49 3.15
CA GLN A 79 -2.24 -0.29 3.03
C GLN A 79 -1.01 -0.52 2.15
N ILE A 80 -0.38 -1.70 2.25
CA ILE A 80 0.73 -2.08 1.38
C ILE A 80 0.27 -2.16 -0.08
N MET A 81 -0.86 -2.83 -0.35
CA MET A 81 -1.40 -2.95 -1.71
C MET A 81 -1.76 -1.58 -2.30
N GLN A 82 -2.36 -0.68 -1.52
CA GLN A 82 -2.67 0.68 -1.95
C GLN A 82 -1.42 1.47 -2.32
N TYR A 83 -0.34 1.35 -1.53
CA TYR A 83 0.93 1.99 -1.84
C TYR A 83 1.54 1.45 -3.15
N LEU A 84 1.56 0.13 -3.33
CA LEU A 84 2.08 -0.49 -4.55
C LEU A 84 1.25 -0.13 -5.78
N ALA A 85 -0.07 -0.06 -5.64
CA ALA A 85 -1.00 0.42 -6.66
C ALA A 85 -0.71 1.87 -7.07
N HIS A 86 -0.50 2.76 -6.09
CA HIS A 86 -0.15 4.17 -6.31
C HIS A 86 1.19 4.33 -7.03
N MET A 87 2.16 3.47 -6.72
CA MET A 87 3.46 3.43 -7.40
C MET A 87 3.37 2.85 -8.82
N GLY A 88 2.54 1.82 -9.04
CA GLY A 88 2.33 1.18 -10.34
C GLY A 88 1.54 2.04 -11.32
N GLY A 89 0.44 2.66 -10.86
CA GLY A 89 -0.43 3.48 -11.71
C GLY A 89 0.27 4.69 -12.32
N ARG A 90 1.18 5.34 -11.58
CA ARG A 90 1.97 6.47 -12.10
C ARG A 90 3.13 6.07 -13.01
N CYS A 91 3.59 4.81 -12.97
CA CYS A 91 4.57 4.32 -13.94
C CYS A 91 3.93 4.12 -15.33
N ALA A 92 2.63 3.79 -15.38
CA ALA A 92 1.89 3.68 -16.63
C ALA A 92 1.74 5.03 -17.35
N ASP A 93 1.59 6.13 -16.61
CA ASP A 93 1.54 7.49 -17.16
C ASP A 93 2.90 7.97 -17.72
N ALA A 94 4.02 7.34 -17.32
CA ALA A 94 5.36 7.78 -17.67
C ALA A 94 5.98 7.06 -18.89
N ASP A 95 5.44 5.91 -19.31
CA ASP A 95 6.05 5.05 -20.35
C ASP A 95 5.19 4.89 -21.63
N GLY A 96 4.21 5.76 -21.88
CA GLY A 96 3.49 5.71 -23.15
C GLY A 96 2.41 6.78 -23.36
N GLY A 97 2.76 7.82 -24.11
CA GLY A 97 1.79 8.58 -24.90
C GLY A 97 1.39 9.94 -24.34
N GLU A 98 2.14 10.96 -24.73
CA GLU A 98 1.65 12.30 -25.06
C GLU A 98 0.12 12.50 -25.02
N THR A 99 -0.39 13.18 -23.98
CA THR A 99 -1.47 14.17 -24.17
C THR A 99 -1.34 15.26 -23.11
N GLY A 100 -0.67 16.35 -23.48
CA GLY A 100 -1.02 17.65 -22.92
C GLY A 100 -2.36 18.05 -23.53
N GLY A 101 -3.29 18.51 -22.71
CA GLY A 101 -4.56 19.05 -23.18
C GLY A 101 -5.57 19.21 -22.07
N ASP A 102 -5.77 20.46 -21.66
CA ASP A 102 -7.04 20.91 -21.11
C ASP A 102 -8.18 20.44 -22.03
N GLY A 103 -9.13 19.64 -21.52
CA GLY A 103 -10.26 19.18 -22.33
C GLY A 103 -10.99 17.97 -21.75
N ASP A 104 -12.03 18.25 -20.99
CA ASP A 104 -13.32 17.56 -20.93
C ASP A 104 -13.61 16.59 -22.10
N VAL A 105 -13.23 15.31 -21.97
CA VAL A 105 -13.77 14.20 -22.76
C VAL A 105 -13.89 12.94 -21.90
N GLU A 106 -15.12 12.52 -21.62
CA GLU A 106 -15.47 11.18 -21.11
C GLU A 106 -15.08 10.12 -22.17
N PHE A 107 -13.97 9.40 -21.96
CA PHE A 107 -13.67 8.20 -22.75
C PHE A 107 -12.94 7.15 -21.90
N ASP A 108 -13.70 6.11 -21.55
CA ASP A 108 -13.36 4.74 -21.17
C ASP A 108 -11.86 4.33 -21.15
N HIS A 109 -11.09 4.87 -20.19
CA HIS A 109 -9.83 4.24 -19.80
C HIS A 109 -10.15 3.03 -18.93
N ALA A 110 -9.90 1.83 -19.46
CA ALA A 110 -9.97 0.57 -18.75
C ALA A 110 -9.47 0.74 -17.30
N ARG A 111 -10.31 0.37 -16.33
CA ARG A 111 -9.97 0.52 -14.91
C ARG A 111 -8.58 -0.07 -14.66
N PRO A 112 -7.63 0.68 -14.07
CA PRO A 112 -6.30 0.18 -13.78
C PRO A 112 -6.42 -1.15 -13.03
N VAL A 113 -5.62 -2.15 -13.41
CA VAL A 113 -5.66 -3.49 -12.79
C VAL A 113 -5.48 -3.38 -11.27
N GLU A 114 -4.71 -2.39 -10.84
CA GLU A 114 -4.49 -2.00 -9.45
C GLU A 114 -5.80 -1.66 -8.73
N GLN A 115 -6.71 -0.93 -9.38
CA GLN A 115 -8.01 -0.56 -8.83
C GLN A 115 -8.94 -1.76 -8.72
N GLN A 116 -8.89 -2.67 -9.71
CA GLN A 116 -9.66 -3.92 -9.66
C GLN A 116 -9.18 -4.84 -8.51
N VAL A 117 -7.86 -4.92 -8.28
CA VAL A 117 -7.29 -5.68 -7.16
C VAL A 117 -7.75 -5.09 -5.82
N LEU A 118 -7.74 -3.76 -5.65
CA LEU A 118 -8.21 -3.11 -4.44
C LEU A 118 -9.72 -3.30 -4.19
N GLU A 119 -10.53 -3.24 -5.25
CA GLU A 119 -11.98 -3.46 -5.21
C GLU A 119 -12.37 -4.92 -4.90
N SER A 120 -11.45 -5.87 -5.07
CA SER A 120 -11.70 -7.27 -4.70
C SER A 120 -11.67 -7.51 -3.18
N ASN A 121 -10.99 -6.66 -2.40
CA ASN A 121 -10.84 -6.84 -0.95
C ASN A 121 -12.19 -6.85 -0.20
N PRO A 122 -13.11 -5.89 -0.39
CA PRO A 122 -14.43 -5.92 0.27
C PRO A 122 -15.24 -7.19 -0.04
N LEU A 123 -15.15 -7.72 -1.27
CA LEU A 123 -15.83 -8.96 -1.63
C LEU A 123 -15.23 -10.16 -0.88
N LEU A 124 -13.89 -10.27 -0.87
CA LEU A 124 -13.20 -11.33 -0.16
C LEU A 124 -13.45 -11.26 1.35
N GLU A 125 -13.55 -10.06 1.91
CA GLU A 125 -13.88 -9.87 3.33
C GLU A 125 -15.33 -10.21 3.64
N ALA A 126 -16.29 -9.81 2.80
CA ALA A 126 -17.69 -10.12 3.00
C ALA A 126 -17.97 -11.63 2.97
N PHE A 127 -17.23 -12.39 2.15
CA PHE A 127 -17.36 -13.84 2.06
C PHE A 127 -16.47 -14.62 3.04
N GLY A 128 -15.27 -14.10 3.34
CA GLY A 128 -14.23 -14.84 4.06
C GLY A 128 -14.07 -14.46 5.53
N ASN A 129 -14.48 -13.26 5.94
CA ASN A 129 -14.35 -12.83 7.32
C ASN A 129 -15.59 -13.21 8.13
N ALA A 130 -15.36 -13.78 9.32
CA ALA A 130 -16.40 -14.05 10.30
C ALA A 130 -16.09 -13.32 11.59
N LYS A 131 -17.14 -12.84 12.27
CA LYS A 131 -17.01 -12.22 13.59
C LYS A 131 -16.67 -13.28 14.64
N THR A 132 -15.66 -13.01 15.43
CA THR A 132 -15.20 -13.80 16.56
C THR A 132 -15.25 -12.98 17.85
N VAL A 133 -15.04 -13.62 19.00
CA VAL A 133 -15.01 -12.95 20.31
C VAL A 133 -13.90 -11.90 20.40
N ARG A 134 -12.84 -12.02 19.59
CA ARG A 134 -11.63 -11.17 19.65
C ARG A 134 -11.36 -10.35 18.38
N ASN A 135 -12.19 -10.49 17.34
CA ASN A 135 -12.05 -9.83 16.04
C ASN A 135 -13.37 -9.95 15.27
#